data_AF-A0A5A9VYD2-F1
#
_entry.id   AF-A0A5A9VYD2-F1
#
_cell.length_a   1.000
_cell.length_b   1.000
_cell.length_c   1.000
_cell.angle_alpha   90.00
_cell.angle_beta   90.00
_cell.angle_gamma   90.00
#
_symmetry.space_group_name_H-M   'P 1'
#
loop_
_entity.id
_entity.type
_entity.pdbx_description
1 polymer ?
#
loop_
_entity_poly.entity_id
_entity_poly.type
_entity_poly.pdbx_seq_one_letter_code
_entity_poly.pdbx_strand_id
1 'polypeptide(L)'
;MKKGVMRPGHVQIRVLDLDEALKHYTELLGLIEMDRDDQGRVYLKAWTEVDKFSVVLQEADQPGMDFMGFKCVDEATLDRLAAELRAFGLEVTELPAGDLKDCGRRMQFVAPTGHTFELFATKVQTGKWGLSNVNPEAWPRNLKGMKATRFDHCLLYGDDLENTFTLFTEVLGFDLAEQVLDPEGNRVAQFLTVSMKAHDIAFIKHPEKNKFHHASFYLDTWE
;
A
#
# COMPACT_ATOMS: atom_id res chain seq x y z
N MET A 1 4.40 16.33 -5.07
CA MET A 1 5.17 15.13 -5.46
C MET A 1 6.60 15.52 -5.86
N LYS A 2 7.59 15.23 -5.01
CA LYS A 2 9.00 15.68 -5.20
C LYS A 2 9.86 14.70 -6.01
N LYS A 3 9.65 13.40 -5.81
CA LYS A 3 10.49 12.31 -6.35
C LYS A 3 9.71 11.32 -7.22
N GLY A 4 8.49 11.64 -7.64
CA GLY A 4 7.70 10.81 -8.56
C GLY A 4 6.96 9.61 -7.93
N VAL A 5 7.03 9.42 -6.60
CA VAL A 5 6.14 8.50 -5.87
C VAL A 5 4.76 9.16 -5.70
N MET A 6 3.70 8.49 -6.17
CA MET A 6 2.38 9.11 -6.32
C MET A 6 1.44 8.87 -5.15
N ARG A 7 1.28 7.60 -4.75
CA ARG A 7 0.29 7.13 -3.77
C ARG A 7 0.52 5.68 -3.38
N PRO A 8 -0.08 5.22 -2.27
CA PRO A 8 -0.32 3.81 -2.00
C PRO A 8 -0.97 3.14 -3.20
N GLY A 9 -0.35 2.05 -3.65
CA GLY A 9 -0.74 1.32 -4.84
C GLY A 9 -1.40 -0.01 -4.50
N HIS A 10 -0.83 -0.76 -3.56
CA HIS A 10 -1.45 -1.98 -3.02
C HIS A 10 -0.76 -2.46 -1.73
N VAL A 11 -1.39 -3.41 -1.03
CA VAL A 11 -0.82 -4.15 0.09
C VAL A 11 -1.09 -5.66 -0.06
N GLN A 12 -0.10 -6.50 0.24
CA GLN A 12 -0.32 -7.95 0.38
C GLN A 12 -0.43 -8.31 1.87
N ILE A 13 -1.58 -8.85 2.25
CA ILE A 13 -1.95 -9.18 3.63
C ILE A 13 -1.98 -10.69 3.77
N ARG A 14 -1.24 -11.18 4.77
CA ARG A 14 -1.29 -12.58 5.21
C ARG A 14 -2.51 -12.81 6.09
N VAL A 15 -3.30 -13.81 5.74
CA VAL A 15 -4.53 -14.20 6.44
C VAL A 15 -4.46 -15.67 6.85
N LEU A 16 -5.06 -16.01 7.99
CA LEU A 16 -5.00 -17.37 8.54
C LEU A 16 -6.00 -18.33 7.87
N ASP A 17 -7.10 -17.79 7.37
CA ASP A 17 -8.15 -18.52 6.65
C ASP A 17 -8.60 -17.60 5.51
N LEU A 18 -8.35 -18.03 4.28
CA LEU A 18 -8.61 -17.22 3.10
C LEU A 18 -10.10 -17.03 2.84
N ASP A 19 -10.93 -18.04 3.11
CA ASP A 19 -12.36 -17.99 2.85
C ASP A 19 -13.07 -17.05 3.86
N GLU A 20 -12.71 -17.13 5.13
CA GLU A 20 -13.22 -16.21 6.16
C GLU A 20 -12.71 -14.78 5.94
N ALA A 21 -11.44 -14.60 5.59
CA ALA A 21 -10.92 -13.28 5.23
C ALA A 21 -11.65 -12.69 4.01
N LEU A 22 -11.90 -13.50 2.98
CA LEU A 22 -12.59 -13.04 1.79
C LEU A 22 -14.02 -12.58 2.09
N LYS A 23 -14.76 -13.30 2.94
CA LYS A 23 -16.08 -12.84 3.42
C LYS A 23 -15.96 -11.50 4.14
N HIS A 24 -14.97 -11.33 5.01
CA HIS A 24 -14.73 -10.05 5.68
C HIS A 24 -14.49 -8.91 4.68
N TYR A 25 -13.54 -9.07 3.76
CA TYR A 25 -13.18 -8.01 2.83
C TYR A 25 -14.27 -7.72 1.78
N THR A 26 -15.04 -8.73 1.35
CA THR A 26 -16.04 -8.55 0.28
C THR A 26 -17.45 -8.26 0.80
N GLU A 27 -17.86 -8.87 1.92
CA GLU A 27 -19.22 -8.72 2.44
C GLU A 27 -19.32 -7.59 3.47
N LEU A 28 -18.33 -7.44 4.35
CA LEU A 28 -18.32 -6.36 5.35
C LEU A 28 -17.69 -5.08 4.80
N LEU A 29 -16.46 -5.13 4.28
CA LEU A 29 -15.82 -3.93 3.73
C LEU A 29 -16.41 -3.52 2.37
N GLY A 30 -16.92 -4.47 1.60
CA GLY A 30 -17.49 -4.21 0.29
C GLY A 30 -16.45 -4.13 -0.83
N LEU A 31 -15.27 -4.72 -0.66
CA LEU A 31 -14.29 -4.86 -1.74
C LEU A 31 -14.78 -5.86 -2.80
N ILE A 32 -14.28 -5.69 -4.02
CA ILE A 32 -14.63 -6.52 -5.17
C ILE A 32 -13.48 -7.48 -5.44
N GLU A 33 -13.79 -8.78 -5.51
CA GLU A 33 -12.86 -9.79 -5.99
C GLU A 33 -12.67 -9.65 -7.50
N MET A 34 -11.42 -9.43 -7.91
CA MET A 34 -11.05 -9.11 -9.28
C MET A 34 -10.32 -10.26 -9.98
N ASP A 35 -9.61 -11.07 -9.21
CA ASP A 35 -8.84 -12.18 -9.76
C ASP A 35 -8.35 -13.15 -8.67
N ARG A 36 -7.89 -14.31 -9.12
CA ARG A 36 -7.05 -15.25 -8.36
C ARG A 36 -5.89 -15.70 -9.22
N ASP A 37 -4.80 -16.13 -8.60
CA ASP A 37 -3.67 -16.72 -9.32
C ASP A 37 -3.31 -18.12 -8.85
N ASP A 38 -2.36 -18.72 -9.56
CA ASP A 38 -1.91 -20.10 -9.36
C ASP A 38 -1.11 -20.28 -8.05
N GLN A 39 -0.75 -19.18 -7.36
CA GLN A 39 -0.11 -19.20 -6.04
C GLN A 39 -1.14 -19.19 -4.91
N GLY A 40 -2.44 -19.09 -5.22
CA GLY A 40 -3.52 -19.01 -4.24
C GLY A 40 -3.79 -17.59 -3.73
N ARG A 41 -3.21 -16.55 -4.35
CA ARG A 41 -3.49 -15.16 -3.98
C ARG A 41 -4.84 -14.72 -4.52
N VAL A 42 -5.56 -13.93 -3.72
CA VAL A 42 -6.84 -13.31 -4.12
C VAL A 42 -6.67 -11.80 -4.23
N TYR A 43 -7.07 -11.24 -5.37
CA TYR A 43 -6.88 -9.84 -5.71
C TYR A 43 -8.18 -9.08 -5.55
N LEU A 44 -8.17 -8.05 -4.71
CA LEU A 44 -9.34 -7.24 -4.41
C LEU A 44 -9.11 -5.77 -4.77
N LYS A 45 -10.21 -5.08 -5.10
CA LYS A 45 -10.22 -3.62 -5.25
C LYS A 45 -11.43 -3.00 -4.58
N ALA A 46 -11.30 -1.74 -4.23
CA ALA A 46 -12.42 -0.88 -3.89
C ALA A 46 -13.01 -0.23 -5.16
N TRP A 47 -14.25 0.26 -5.07
CA TRP A 47 -15.02 0.56 -6.28
C TRP A 47 -14.54 1.81 -7.04
N THR A 48 -13.90 2.78 -6.38
CA THR A 48 -13.40 4.00 -7.05
C THR A 48 -12.02 3.83 -7.68
N GLU A 49 -11.35 2.70 -7.40
CA GLU A 49 -9.98 2.47 -7.85
C GLU A 49 -9.95 2.17 -9.35
N VAL A 50 -8.97 2.73 -10.06
CA VAL A 50 -8.80 2.53 -11.50
C VAL A 50 -7.91 1.33 -11.80
N ASP A 51 -6.87 1.14 -10.99
CA ASP A 51 -5.98 0.00 -11.06
C ASP A 51 -6.76 -1.31 -10.74
N LYS A 52 -6.31 -2.45 -11.28
CA LYS A 52 -7.04 -3.72 -11.16
C LYS A 52 -7.22 -4.18 -9.71
N PHE A 53 -6.28 -3.90 -8.83
CA PHE A 53 -6.33 -4.29 -7.42
C PHE A 53 -5.52 -3.35 -6.54
N SER A 54 -5.89 -3.29 -5.26
CA SER A 54 -5.19 -2.57 -4.18
C SER A 54 -4.95 -3.44 -2.96
N VAL A 55 -5.59 -4.60 -2.85
CA VAL A 55 -5.38 -5.57 -1.78
C VAL A 55 -5.13 -6.93 -2.39
N VAL A 56 -4.15 -7.63 -1.85
CA VAL A 56 -3.85 -9.02 -2.19
C VAL A 56 -3.92 -9.82 -0.91
N LEU A 57 -4.77 -10.84 -0.86
CA LEU A 57 -4.85 -11.76 0.27
C LEU A 57 -4.04 -13.00 -0.06
N GLN A 58 -3.20 -13.42 0.90
CA GLN A 58 -2.41 -14.63 0.84
C GLN A 58 -2.66 -15.43 2.10
N GLU A 59 -3.09 -16.68 1.97
CA GLU A 59 -3.20 -17.57 3.12
C GLU A 59 -1.79 -17.89 3.66
N ALA A 60 -1.61 -17.82 4.97
CA ALA A 60 -0.35 -18.09 5.64
C ALA A 60 -0.56 -18.48 7.10
N ASP A 61 0.45 -19.13 7.67
CA ASP A 61 0.47 -19.68 9.03
C ASP A 61 0.46 -18.60 10.13
N GLN A 62 0.72 -17.34 9.75
CA GLN A 62 0.79 -16.19 10.66
C GLN A 62 0.21 -14.94 9.97
N PRO A 63 -0.57 -14.12 10.70
CA PRO A 63 -1.11 -12.88 10.15
C PRO A 63 0.00 -11.83 9.98
N GLY A 64 -0.22 -10.90 9.05
CA GLY A 64 0.68 -9.77 8.86
C GLY A 64 0.64 -9.22 7.45
N MET A 65 1.71 -8.54 7.07
CA MET A 65 1.90 -7.97 5.74
C MET A 65 3.16 -8.57 5.12
N ASP A 66 3.11 -8.92 3.84
CA ASP A 66 4.28 -9.35 3.09
C ASP A 66 5.02 -8.16 2.47
N PHE A 67 4.27 -7.25 1.85
CA PHE A 67 4.79 -5.99 1.32
C PHE A 67 3.69 -4.94 1.11
N MET A 68 4.10 -3.67 1.04
CA MET A 68 3.28 -2.56 0.57
C MET A 68 3.90 -1.94 -0.68
N GLY A 69 3.11 -1.78 -1.74
CA GLY A 69 3.54 -1.21 -3.01
C GLY A 69 3.09 0.25 -3.18
N PHE A 70 4.00 1.12 -3.60
CA PHE A 70 3.71 2.51 -4.01
C PHE A 70 3.81 2.67 -5.52
N LYS A 71 2.84 3.40 -6.08
CA LYS A 71 2.81 3.69 -7.52
C LYS A 71 3.70 4.89 -7.83
N CYS A 72 4.58 4.75 -8.81
CA CYS A 72 5.41 5.81 -9.39
C CYS A 72 4.79 6.34 -10.68
N VAL A 73 5.19 7.56 -11.07
CA VAL A 73 4.67 8.24 -12.28
C VAL A 73 5.02 7.52 -13.58
N ASP A 74 6.20 6.91 -13.65
CA ASP A 74 6.71 6.22 -14.84
C ASP A 74 7.86 5.26 -14.49
N GLU A 75 8.28 4.48 -15.50
CA GLU A 75 9.38 3.52 -15.39
C GLU A 75 10.75 4.20 -15.16
N ALA A 76 10.96 5.40 -15.71
CA ALA A 76 12.21 6.15 -15.51
C ALA A 76 12.38 6.59 -14.04
N THR A 77 11.29 6.96 -13.39
CA THR A 77 11.24 7.23 -11.95
C THR A 77 11.57 5.98 -11.15
N LEU A 78 11.07 4.81 -11.57
CA LEU A 78 11.35 3.55 -10.91
C LEU A 78 12.85 3.23 -10.94
N ASP A 79 13.50 3.36 -12.10
CA ASP A 79 14.95 3.13 -12.24
C ASP A 79 15.78 4.12 -11.42
N ARG A 80 15.41 5.41 -11.44
CA ARG A 80 16.07 6.43 -10.64
C ARG A 80 15.95 6.14 -9.14
N LEU A 81 14.76 5.83 -8.65
CA LEU A 81 14.55 5.53 -7.23
C LEU A 81 15.27 4.25 -6.82
N ALA A 82 15.32 3.22 -7.67
CA ALA A 82 16.12 2.03 -7.41
C ALA A 82 17.62 2.37 -7.25
N ALA A 83 18.15 3.28 -8.06
CA ALA A 83 19.53 3.76 -7.92
C ALA A 83 19.73 4.58 -6.63
N GLU A 84 18.80 5.47 -6.29
CA GLU A 84 18.87 6.27 -5.05
C GLU A 84 18.75 5.38 -3.79
N LEU A 85 17.91 4.34 -3.81
CA LEU A 85 17.80 3.35 -2.73
C LEU A 85 19.12 2.56 -2.53
N ARG A 86 19.77 2.15 -3.62
CA ARG A 86 21.09 1.52 -3.55
C ARG A 86 22.16 2.47 -3.02
N ALA A 87 22.14 3.73 -3.45
CA ALA A 87 23.05 4.76 -2.96
C ALA A 87 22.83 5.09 -1.47
N PHE A 88 21.59 4.97 -0.98
CA PHE A 88 21.25 5.05 0.44
C PHE A 88 21.75 3.84 1.25
N GLY A 89 22.14 2.75 0.59
CA GLY A 89 22.72 1.56 1.21
C GLY A 89 21.77 0.38 1.35
N LEU A 90 20.61 0.40 0.67
CA LEU A 90 19.68 -0.73 0.67
C LEU A 90 19.93 -1.67 -0.50
N GLU A 91 19.73 -2.97 -0.26
CA GLU A 91 19.58 -3.94 -1.34
C GLU A 91 18.23 -3.72 -2.04
N VAL A 92 18.26 -3.73 -3.38
CA VAL A 92 17.07 -3.56 -4.22
C VAL A 92 16.98 -4.72 -5.20
N THR A 93 15.92 -5.51 -5.05
CA THR A 93 15.60 -6.65 -5.92
C THR A 93 14.57 -6.22 -6.95
N GLU A 94 14.86 -6.47 -8.23
CA GLU A 94 13.90 -6.26 -9.31
C GLU A 94 13.06 -7.53 -9.51
N LEU A 95 11.76 -7.40 -9.31
CA LEU A 95 10.79 -8.46 -9.57
C LEU A 95 10.21 -8.26 -10.97
N PRO A 96 10.18 -9.31 -11.81
CA PRO A 96 9.70 -9.19 -13.19
C PRO A 96 8.20 -8.90 -13.24
N ALA A 97 7.74 -8.29 -14.34
CA ALA A 97 6.31 -8.18 -14.62
C ALA A 97 5.65 -9.57 -14.64
N GLY A 98 4.45 -9.69 -14.06
CA GLY A 98 3.74 -10.95 -13.94
C GLY A 98 4.04 -11.76 -12.68
N ASP A 99 5.09 -11.42 -11.92
CA ASP A 99 5.33 -12.01 -10.58
C ASP A 99 4.16 -11.69 -9.61
N LEU A 100 3.63 -10.46 -9.70
CA LEU A 100 2.30 -10.12 -9.22
C LEU A 100 1.39 -9.93 -10.43
N LYS A 101 0.34 -10.75 -10.55
CA LYS A 101 -0.50 -10.83 -11.75
C LYS A 101 -1.05 -9.46 -12.13
N ASP A 102 -0.90 -9.08 -13.40
CA ASP A 102 -1.33 -7.79 -13.96
C ASP A 102 -0.68 -6.52 -13.35
N CYS A 103 0.37 -6.69 -12.55
CA CYS A 103 1.28 -5.62 -12.18
C CYS A 103 2.53 -5.67 -13.08
N GLY A 104 3.04 -4.49 -13.43
CA GLY A 104 4.35 -4.37 -14.06
C GLY A 104 5.47 -4.79 -13.12
N ARG A 105 6.70 -4.67 -13.59
CA ARG A 105 7.89 -4.94 -12.76
C ARG A 105 7.89 -4.08 -11.49
N ARG A 106 8.55 -4.58 -10.45
CA ARG A 106 8.57 -3.96 -9.13
C ARG A 106 9.99 -3.88 -8.58
N MET A 107 10.33 -2.78 -7.93
CA MET A 107 11.59 -2.64 -7.19
C MET A 107 11.31 -2.86 -5.72
N GLN A 108 11.76 -3.99 -5.19
CA GLN A 108 11.55 -4.40 -3.81
C GLN A 108 12.76 -4.07 -2.95
N PHE A 109 12.52 -3.55 -1.75
CA PHE A 109 13.53 -3.25 -0.74
C PHE A 109 12.94 -3.39 0.67
N VAL A 110 13.80 -3.49 1.69
CA VAL A 110 13.40 -3.57 3.09
C VAL A 110 13.77 -2.27 3.80
N ALA A 111 12.79 -1.61 4.42
CA ALA A 111 13.05 -0.41 5.22
C ALA A 111 13.78 -0.75 6.53
N PRO A 112 14.43 0.22 7.20
CA PRO A 112 15.11 0.00 8.48
C PRO A 112 14.23 -0.60 9.59
N THR A 113 12.92 -0.31 9.58
CA THR A 113 11.92 -0.94 10.47
C THR A 113 11.61 -2.41 10.16
N GLY A 114 12.21 -3.00 9.13
CA GLY A 114 12.08 -4.39 8.73
C GLY A 114 10.94 -4.69 7.75
N HIS A 115 10.18 -3.69 7.32
CA HIS A 115 9.06 -3.88 6.40
C HIS A 115 9.51 -3.86 4.95
N THR A 116 8.98 -4.79 4.16
CA THR A 116 9.19 -4.83 2.71
C THR A 116 8.30 -3.81 2.02
N PHE A 117 8.91 -3.03 1.13
CA PHE A 117 8.24 -2.09 0.26
C PHE A 117 8.58 -2.36 -1.18
N GLU A 118 7.66 -1.95 -2.06
CA GLU A 118 7.83 -2.06 -3.48
C GLU A 118 7.46 -0.77 -4.19
N LEU A 119 8.19 -0.45 -5.25
CA LEU A 119 7.85 0.60 -6.18
C LEU A 119 7.44 -0.01 -7.52
N PHE A 120 6.39 0.50 -8.15
CA PHE A 120 5.95 0.06 -9.48
C PHE A 120 5.36 1.24 -10.25
N ALA A 121 5.47 1.26 -11.58
CA ALA A 121 4.86 2.31 -12.40
C ALA A 121 3.56 1.85 -13.06
N THR A 122 3.55 0.60 -13.55
CA THR A 122 2.50 0.08 -14.43
C THR A 122 1.69 -1.03 -13.75
N LYS A 123 0.38 -1.03 -14.00
CA LYS A 123 -0.58 -2.05 -13.54
C LYS A 123 -1.80 -1.97 -14.46
N VAL A 124 -2.44 -3.09 -14.78
CA VAL A 124 -3.67 -3.09 -15.59
C VAL A 124 -4.71 -2.18 -14.94
N GLN A 125 -5.37 -1.35 -15.75
CA GLN A 125 -6.37 -0.39 -15.33
C GLN A 125 -7.74 -0.80 -15.85
N THR A 126 -8.56 -1.37 -14.98
CA THR A 126 -9.92 -1.83 -15.31
C THR A 126 -10.96 -0.72 -15.20
N GLY A 127 -10.56 0.46 -14.72
CA GLY A 127 -11.49 1.56 -14.45
C GLY A 127 -12.22 1.39 -13.12
N LYS A 128 -13.10 2.35 -12.79
CA LYS A 128 -13.93 2.27 -11.59
C LYS A 128 -14.92 1.11 -11.72
N TRP A 129 -15.13 0.36 -10.65
CA TRP A 129 -16.03 -0.78 -10.67
C TRP A 129 -17.45 -0.35 -10.99
N GLY A 130 -18.11 -1.04 -11.92
CA GLY A 130 -19.53 -0.83 -12.22
C GLY A 130 -19.89 0.53 -12.83
N LEU A 131 -18.90 1.33 -13.25
CA LEU A 131 -19.11 2.63 -13.88
C LEU A 131 -18.50 2.68 -15.28
N SER A 132 -19.20 3.33 -16.21
CA SER A 132 -18.71 3.63 -17.55
C SER A 132 -17.65 4.74 -17.52
N ASN A 133 -16.69 4.71 -18.44
CA ASN A 133 -15.75 5.83 -18.63
C ASN A 133 -16.39 7.03 -19.34
N VAL A 134 -17.57 6.85 -19.95
CA VAL A 134 -18.33 7.91 -20.65
C VAL A 134 -19.67 8.09 -19.93
N ASN A 135 -19.94 9.32 -19.49
CA ASN A 135 -21.13 9.71 -18.73
C ASN A 135 -21.44 8.75 -17.55
N PRO A 136 -20.51 8.56 -16.59
CA PRO A 136 -20.71 7.66 -15.47
C PRO A 136 -21.88 8.09 -14.56
N GLU A 137 -22.56 7.11 -13.97
CA GLU A 137 -23.35 7.36 -12.76
C GLU A 137 -22.42 7.81 -11.61
N ALA A 138 -22.98 8.48 -10.61
CA ALA A 138 -22.20 8.96 -9.47
C ALA A 138 -21.59 7.81 -8.64
N TRP A 139 -22.29 6.68 -8.50
CA TRP A 139 -21.82 5.47 -7.82
C TRP A 139 -22.52 4.20 -8.35
N PRO A 140 -21.90 3.01 -8.23
CA PRO A 140 -22.55 1.74 -8.57
C PRO A 140 -23.69 1.41 -7.60
N ARG A 141 -24.79 0.86 -8.12
CA ARG A 141 -26.00 0.59 -7.33
C ARG A 141 -25.93 -0.64 -6.42
N ASN A 142 -25.12 -1.64 -6.77
CA ASN A 142 -25.11 -2.95 -6.11
C ASN A 142 -23.86 -3.20 -5.25
N LEU A 143 -23.31 -2.15 -4.63
CA LEU A 143 -22.20 -2.30 -3.69
C LEU A 143 -22.69 -2.91 -2.36
N LYS A 144 -21.87 -3.79 -1.79
CA LYS A 144 -22.13 -4.48 -0.52
C LYS A 144 -21.38 -3.81 0.64
N GLY A 145 -21.76 -4.18 1.86
CA GLY A 145 -21.05 -3.79 3.08
C GLY A 145 -20.95 -2.29 3.29
N MET A 146 -19.82 -1.86 3.83
CA MET A 146 -19.45 -0.45 4.07
C MET A 146 -19.09 0.30 2.79
N LYS A 147 -18.95 -0.39 1.66
CA LYS A 147 -18.68 0.21 0.34
C LYS A 147 -17.39 1.04 0.33
N ALA A 148 -16.32 0.48 0.90
CA ALA A 148 -14.99 1.07 0.89
C ALA A 148 -14.66 1.64 -0.50
N THR A 149 -14.21 2.90 -0.52
CA THR A 149 -14.03 3.64 -1.77
C THR A 149 -12.65 3.39 -2.37
N ARG A 150 -11.61 3.32 -1.54
CA ARG A 150 -10.21 3.03 -1.91
C ARG A 150 -9.39 2.56 -0.71
N PHE A 151 -8.33 1.78 -0.97
CA PHE A 151 -7.24 1.60 -0.04
C PHE A 151 -6.58 2.97 0.26
N ASP A 152 -6.36 3.27 1.54
CA ASP A 152 -5.89 4.59 1.96
C ASP A 152 -4.43 4.62 2.40
N HIS A 153 -4.06 3.83 3.40
CA HIS A 153 -2.71 3.77 3.94
C HIS A 153 -2.50 2.51 4.78
N CYS A 154 -1.24 2.26 5.16
CA CYS A 154 -0.90 1.36 6.26
C CYS A 154 -0.28 2.14 7.41
N LEU A 155 -0.42 1.59 8.62
CA LEU A 155 0.43 1.94 9.75
C LEU A 155 1.25 0.72 10.14
N LEU A 156 2.52 0.96 10.45
CA LEU A 156 3.51 -0.07 10.71
C LEU A 156 4.24 0.18 12.04
N TYR A 157 4.62 -0.90 12.70
CA TYR A 157 5.34 -0.91 13.97
C TYR A 157 6.77 -1.39 13.77
N GLY A 158 7.73 -0.61 14.25
CA GLY A 158 9.15 -0.97 14.18
C GLY A 158 10.03 -0.05 15.01
N ASP A 159 11.31 -0.37 15.07
CA ASP A 159 12.27 0.28 15.95
C ASP A 159 12.93 1.50 15.30
N ASP A 160 13.45 1.40 14.09
CA ASP A 160 14.31 2.42 13.49
C ASP A 160 13.51 3.48 12.71
N LEU A 161 12.82 4.34 13.47
CA LEU A 161 12.02 5.44 12.91
C LEU A 161 12.88 6.51 12.24
N GLU A 162 14.10 6.77 12.74
CA GLU A 162 14.97 7.83 12.24
C GLU A 162 15.50 7.51 10.84
N ASN A 163 16.12 6.34 10.62
CA ASN A 163 16.57 5.99 9.28
C ASN A 163 15.38 5.74 8.33
N THR A 164 14.26 5.24 8.84
CA THR A 164 13.02 5.13 8.05
C THR A 164 12.51 6.52 7.65
N PHE A 165 12.62 7.52 8.52
CA PHE A 165 12.25 8.88 8.17
C PHE A 165 13.10 9.41 7.02
N THR A 166 14.44 9.33 7.15
CA THR A 166 15.37 9.78 6.11
C THR A 166 15.14 9.05 4.78
N LEU A 167 14.91 7.73 4.82
CA LEU A 167 14.56 6.95 3.64
C LEU A 167 13.32 7.53 2.94
N PHE A 168 12.24 7.75 3.68
CA PHE A 168 10.99 8.21 3.09
C PHE A 168 11.05 9.67 2.63
N THR A 169 11.71 10.57 3.36
CA THR A 169 11.77 12.00 2.99
C THR A 169 12.81 12.31 1.92
N GLU A 170 14.04 11.81 2.08
CA GLU A 170 15.16 12.20 1.22
C GLU A 170 15.24 11.36 -0.06
N VAL A 171 14.92 10.06 0.03
CA VAL A 171 14.98 9.14 -1.12
C VAL A 171 13.63 9.10 -1.83
N LEU A 172 12.56 8.77 -1.11
CA LEU A 172 11.23 8.57 -1.71
C LEU A 172 10.42 9.87 -1.89
N GLY A 173 10.85 10.97 -1.26
CA GLY A 173 10.27 12.31 -1.45
C GLY A 173 8.93 12.53 -0.75
N PHE A 174 8.69 11.84 0.36
CA PHE A 174 7.55 12.09 1.25
C PHE A 174 7.79 13.35 2.08
N ASP A 175 6.68 13.98 2.49
CA ASP A 175 6.66 15.07 3.47
C ASP A 175 6.18 14.54 4.83
N LEU A 176 6.73 15.10 5.92
CA LEU A 176 6.22 14.88 7.27
C LEU A 176 4.96 15.71 7.48
N ALA A 177 3.81 15.05 7.63
CA ALA A 177 2.57 15.74 7.95
C ALA A 177 2.45 15.97 9.46
N GLU A 178 2.61 14.89 10.24
CA GLU A 178 2.48 14.91 11.70
C GLU A 178 3.50 13.98 12.36
N GLN A 179 3.82 14.25 13.62
CA GLN A 179 4.68 13.40 14.45
C GLN A 179 4.26 13.46 15.91
N VAL A 180 4.58 12.42 16.66
CA VAL A 180 4.47 12.41 18.13
C VAL A 180 5.87 12.31 18.72
N LEU A 181 6.15 13.17 19.69
CA LEU A 181 7.40 13.18 20.45
C LEU A 181 7.14 12.73 21.89
N ASP A 182 8.09 12.02 22.48
CA ASP A 182 8.11 11.77 23.93
C ASP A 182 8.56 13.02 24.72
N PRO A 183 8.50 13.02 26.06
CA PRO A 183 8.95 14.16 26.87
C PRO A 183 10.42 14.56 26.67
N GLU A 184 11.26 13.62 26.23
CA GLU A 184 12.68 13.82 25.93
C GLU A 184 12.92 14.38 24.52
N GLY A 185 11.86 14.50 23.71
CA GLY A 185 11.90 15.02 22.34
C GLY A 185 12.23 13.97 21.28
N ASN A 186 12.29 12.69 21.63
CA ASN A 186 12.48 11.62 20.65
C ASN A 186 11.17 11.33 19.91
N ARG A 187 11.29 11.01 18.62
CA ARG A 187 10.12 10.67 17.81
C ARG A 187 9.62 9.27 18.11
N VAL A 188 8.35 9.16 18.50
CA VAL A 188 7.65 7.89 18.76
C VAL A 188 6.59 7.55 17.72
N ALA A 189 6.16 8.53 16.91
CA ALA A 189 5.33 8.29 15.74
C ALA A 189 5.63 9.28 14.60
N GLN A 190 5.50 8.85 13.35
CA GLN A 190 5.62 9.69 12.14
C GLN A 190 4.55 9.34 11.12
N PHE A 191 3.93 10.38 10.57
CA PHE A 191 2.89 10.31 9.56
C PHE A 191 3.40 11.02 8.30
N LEU A 192 3.58 10.24 7.22
CA LEU A 192 4.28 10.67 6.02
C LEU A 192 3.33 10.64 4.82
N THR A 193 3.43 11.65 3.95
CA THR A 193 2.52 11.83 2.80
C THR A 193 3.28 12.17 1.53
N VAL A 194 2.79 11.70 0.38
CA VAL A 194 3.20 12.16 -0.96
C VAL A 194 2.11 12.98 -1.64
N SER A 195 0.99 13.18 -0.94
CA SER A 195 -0.24 13.77 -1.42
C SER A 195 -0.75 14.86 -0.47
N MET A 196 -1.99 15.29 -0.66
CA MET A 196 -2.66 16.24 0.25
C MET A 196 -3.38 15.53 1.41
N LYS A 197 -3.22 14.21 1.55
CA LYS A 197 -3.77 13.45 2.67
C LYS A 197 -2.95 13.67 3.94
N ALA A 198 -3.58 13.45 5.10
CA ALA A 198 -2.90 13.41 6.38
C ALA A 198 -1.67 12.47 6.34
N HIS A 199 -1.84 11.28 5.77
CA HIS A 199 -0.71 10.39 5.47
C HIS A 199 -1.04 9.35 4.40
N ASP A 200 0.04 8.84 3.81
CA ASP A 200 0.08 7.69 2.91
C ASP A 200 0.72 6.47 3.59
N ILE A 201 1.52 6.70 4.64
CA ILE A 201 2.14 5.68 5.48
C ILE A 201 2.43 6.28 6.86
N ALA A 202 2.29 5.46 7.89
CA ALA A 202 2.64 5.85 9.25
C ALA A 202 3.51 4.80 9.93
N PHE A 203 4.39 5.25 10.82
CA PHE A 203 5.23 4.38 11.64
C PHE A 203 5.12 4.79 13.10
N ILE A 204 4.94 3.81 13.97
CA ILE A 204 5.00 4.00 15.44
C ILE A 204 6.14 3.15 15.99
N LYS A 205 6.87 3.71 16.96
CA LYS A 205 8.00 3.06 17.63
C LYS A 205 7.53 1.79 18.34
N HIS A 206 8.18 0.68 18.05
CA HIS A 206 7.95 -0.60 18.70
C HIS A 206 9.28 -1.39 18.80
N PRO A 207 9.54 -2.13 19.88
CA PRO A 207 10.79 -2.90 20.01
C PRO A 207 10.95 -3.99 18.94
N GLU A 208 9.86 -4.64 18.54
CA GLU A 208 9.88 -5.63 17.46
C GLU A 208 9.77 -4.96 16.09
N LYS A 209 10.64 -5.38 15.17
CA LYS A 209 10.60 -5.01 13.74
C LYS A 209 9.46 -5.71 13.00
N ASN A 210 9.12 -5.17 11.83
CA ASN A 210 8.23 -5.77 10.84
C ASN A 210 6.84 -6.17 11.39
N LYS A 211 6.23 -5.30 12.21
CA LYS A 211 4.91 -5.54 12.77
C LYS A 211 3.87 -4.72 12.01
N PHE A 212 2.91 -5.43 11.43
CA PHE A 212 1.79 -4.82 10.72
C PHE A 212 0.74 -4.35 11.74
N HIS A 213 0.52 -3.03 11.85
CA HIS A 213 -0.50 -2.50 12.76
C HIS A 213 -1.87 -2.51 12.09
N HIS A 214 -2.01 -1.91 10.90
CA HIS A 214 -3.25 -1.94 10.15
C HIS A 214 -3.08 -1.53 8.68
N ALA A 215 -4.05 -1.94 7.86
CA ALA A 215 -4.38 -1.30 6.58
C ALA A 215 -5.72 -0.57 6.74
N SER A 216 -5.79 0.65 6.20
CA SER A 216 -6.97 1.52 6.28
C SER A 216 -7.61 1.69 4.91
N PHE A 217 -8.93 1.87 4.92
CA PHE A 217 -9.75 2.07 3.73
C PHE A 217 -10.57 3.35 3.91
N TYR A 218 -10.66 4.14 2.86
CA TYR A 218 -11.40 5.39 2.89
C TYR A 218 -12.91 5.14 2.74
N LEU A 219 -13.70 5.78 3.60
CA LEU A 219 -15.16 5.86 3.54
C LEU A 219 -15.54 7.33 3.35
N ASP A 220 -16.52 7.60 2.48
CA ASP A 220 -16.99 8.97 2.24
C ASP A 220 -17.80 9.54 3.41
N THR A 221 -18.37 8.65 4.23
CA THR A 221 -19.23 8.99 5.35
C THR A 221 -19.03 8.00 6.51
N TRP A 222 -19.46 8.43 7.69
CA TRP A 222 -19.47 7.66 8.93
C TRP A 222 -20.80 6.94 9.17
N GLU A 223 -21.80 7.21 8.31
CA GLU A 223 -23.13 6.58 8.29
C GLU A 223 -23.12 5.22 7.60
#